data_AF-A0A957HR00-F1
#
_entry.id   AF-A0A957HR00-F1
#
_cell.length_a   1.000
_cell.length_b   1.000
_cell.length_c   1.000
_cell.angle_alpha   90.00
_cell.angle_beta   90.00
_cell.angle_gamma   90.00
#
_symmetry.space_group_name_H-M   'P 1'
#
loop_
_entity.id
_entity.type
_entity.pdbx_description
1 polymer ?
#
loop_
_entity_poly.entity_id
_entity_poly.type
_entity_poly.pdbx_seq_one_letter_code
_entity_poly.pdbx_strand_id
1 'polypeptide(L)'
;MKFNPLFVVGKSAVLLLTGRVQFPKERVGGTITREDGQTFTIFREATMKRKSNQPASPDGVFQVWFHTKMAAPKTIKMSCATLLGFLGLPGFRSKLWLYNETTGEFGGIYEWDTVQDADNYDKSYAMKFSHWRSVPGKF
;
A
#
# COMPACT_ATOMS: atom_id res chain seq x y z
N MET A 1 13.04 3.24 -13.09
CA MET A 1 13.95 4.25 -12.47
C MET A 1 14.23 3.87 -11.02
N LYS A 2 15.45 4.08 -10.50
CA LYS A 2 15.73 3.90 -9.06
C LYS A 2 15.48 5.23 -8.35
N PHE A 3 14.40 5.34 -7.58
CA PHE A 3 14.13 6.53 -6.78
C PHE A 3 14.96 6.53 -5.50
N ASN A 4 15.56 7.68 -5.15
CA ASN A 4 16.30 7.85 -3.91
C ASN A 4 15.33 7.72 -2.71
N PRO A 5 15.55 6.78 -1.76
CA PRO A 5 14.65 6.58 -0.63
C PRO A 5 14.43 7.85 0.22
N LEU A 6 15.47 8.66 0.43
CA LEU A 6 15.36 9.89 1.22
C LEU A 6 14.47 10.93 0.54
N PHE A 7 14.58 11.05 -0.78
CA PHE A 7 13.73 11.95 -1.56
C PHE A 7 12.27 11.52 -1.48
N VAL A 8 11.98 10.23 -1.63
CA VAL A 8 10.61 9.72 -1.56
C VAL A 8 10.04 9.90 -0.15
N VAL A 9 10.80 9.62 0.91
CA VAL A 9 10.35 9.85 2.29
C VAL A 9 10.05 11.34 2.53
N GLY A 10 10.94 12.24 2.10
CA GLY A 10 10.71 13.69 2.21
C GLY A 10 9.45 14.14 1.47
N LYS A 11 9.27 13.69 0.21
CA LYS A 11 8.08 13.99 -0.58
C LYS A 11 6.81 13.40 0.04
N SER A 12 6.86 12.17 0.55
CA SER A 12 5.74 11.54 1.28
C SER A 12 5.34 12.37 2.50
N ALA A 13 6.31 12.86 3.27
CA ALA A 13 6.05 13.71 4.43
C ALA A 13 5.37 15.03 4.03
N VAL A 14 5.86 15.69 2.97
CA VAL A 14 5.22 16.90 2.42
C VAL A 14 3.79 16.62 1.96
N LEU A 15 3.53 15.50 1.28
CA LEU A 15 2.18 15.12 0.84
C LEU A 15 1.21 14.88 1.99
N LEU A 16 1.69 14.30 3.10
CA LEU A 16 0.90 14.14 4.33
C LEU A 16 0.61 15.49 4.98
N LEU A 17 1.64 16.33 5.15
CA LEU A 17 1.52 17.65 5.79
C LEU A 17 0.64 18.63 5.01
N THR A 18 0.66 18.55 3.67
CA THR A 18 -0.15 19.39 2.78
C THR A 18 -1.59 18.88 2.61
N GLY A 19 -1.98 17.79 3.29
CA GLY A 19 -3.32 17.21 3.19
C GLY A 19 -3.67 16.72 1.78
N ARG A 20 -2.66 16.35 0.99
CA ARG A 20 -2.83 15.74 -0.35
C ARG A 20 -3.23 14.27 -0.24
N VAL A 21 -2.94 13.63 0.89
CA VAL A 21 -3.38 12.28 1.22
C VAL A 21 -4.61 12.34 2.11
N GLN A 22 -5.63 11.56 1.77
CA GLN A 22 -6.87 11.38 2.52
C GLN A 22 -6.90 9.97 3.11
N PHE A 23 -7.55 9.83 4.26
CA PHE A 23 -7.77 8.55 4.94
C PHE A 23 -9.28 8.29 5.05
N PRO A 24 -9.93 8.00 3.90
CA PRO A 24 -11.33 7.57 3.87
C PRO A 24 -11.56 6.34 4.78
N LYS A 25 -12.79 6.22 5.28
CA LYS A 25 -13.21 5.13 6.20
C LYS A 25 -14.35 4.30 5.64
N GLU A 26 -14.86 4.67 4.48
CA GLU A 26 -16.05 4.10 3.83
C GLU A 26 -15.88 2.61 3.55
N ARG A 27 -14.66 2.17 3.21
CA ARG A 27 -14.34 0.76 2.96
C ARG A 27 -13.72 0.04 4.15
N VAL A 28 -13.36 0.76 5.22
CA VAL A 28 -12.73 0.16 6.40
C VAL A 28 -13.77 -0.68 7.15
N GLY A 29 -13.40 -1.92 7.49
CA GLY A 29 -14.31 -2.94 8.02
C GLY A 29 -14.99 -3.77 6.93
N GLY A 30 -14.95 -3.34 5.66
CA GLY A 30 -15.38 -4.14 4.52
C GLY A 30 -14.44 -5.30 4.24
N THR A 31 -14.92 -6.27 3.46
CA THR A 31 -14.17 -7.48 3.11
C THR A 31 -13.88 -7.57 1.62
N ILE A 32 -12.75 -8.21 1.27
CA ILE A 32 -12.39 -8.57 -0.10
C ILE A 32 -12.09 -10.07 -0.11
N THR A 33 -12.72 -10.78 -1.04
CA THR A 33 -12.47 -12.20 -1.29
C THR A 33 -11.48 -12.33 -2.44
N ARG A 34 -10.34 -12.96 -2.16
CA ARG A 34 -9.35 -13.33 -3.18
C ARG A 34 -9.86 -14.53 -3.99
N GLU A 35 -9.34 -14.73 -5.19
CA GLU A 35 -9.75 -15.82 -6.09
C GLU A 35 -9.65 -17.22 -5.47
N ASP A 36 -8.76 -17.42 -4.49
CA ASP A 36 -8.62 -18.68 -3.74
C ASP A 36 -9.67 -18.85 -2.62
N GLY A 37 -10.65 -17.95 -2.53
CA GLY A 37 -11.72 -17.98 -1.55
C GLY A 37 -11.34 -17.39 -0.18
N GLN A 38 -10.10 -16.93 0.01
CA GLN A 38 -9.71 -16.30 1.26
C GLN A 38 -10.30 -14.90 1.40
N THR A 39 -10.90 -14.63 2.56
CA THR A 39 -11.51 -13.34 2.88
C THR A 39 -10.58 -12.50 3.73
N PHE A 40 -10.38 -11.25 3.32
CA PHE A 40 -9.57 -10.28 4.03
C PHE A 40 -10.40 -9.07 4.42
N THR A 41 -10.21 -8.59 5.65
CA THR A 41 -10.85 -7.37 6.15
C THR A 41 -9.96 -6.16 5.87
N ILE A 42 -10.54 -5.13 5.28
CA ILE A 42 -9.87 -3.84 5.07
C ILE A 42 -9.76 -3.14 6.42
N PHE A 43 -8.54 -2.93 6.92
CA PHE A 43 -8.34 -2.23 8.20
C PHE A 43 -7.83 -0.79 8.04
N ARG A 44 -7.37 -0.41 6.83
CA ARG A 44 -6.93 0.95 6.51
C ARG A 44 -7.09 1.23 5.03
N GLU A 45 -7.35 2.49 4.72
CA GLU A 45 -7.31 3.04 3.37
C GLU A 45 -6.54 4.36 3.36
N ALA A 46 -5.82 4.63 2.27
CA ALA A 46 -5.19 5.91 1.99
C ALA A 46 -5.33 6.23 0.51
N THR A 47 -5.77 7.45 0.20
CA THR A 47 -6.07 7.88 -1.17
C THR A 47 -5.46 9.24 -1.44
N MET A 48 -4.83 9.40 -2.59
CA MET A 48 -4.26 10.66 -3.07
C MET A 48 -5.38 11.51 -3.67
N LYS A 49 -5.44 12.79 -3.30
CA LYS A 49 -6.34 13.75 -3.96
C LYS A 49 -6.02 13.78 -5.45
N ARG A 50 -7.02 13.45 -6.27
CA ARG A 50 -6.90 13.45 -7.73
C ARG A 50 -6.43 14.81 -8.24
N LYS A 51 -5.48 14.83 -9.17
CA LYS A 51 -5.11 16.06 -9.88
C LYS A 51 -6.11 16.29 -11.03
N SER A 52 -6.35 17.55 -11.40
CA SER A 52 -7.29 17.89 -12.48
C SER A 52 -6.95 17.23 -13.81
N ASN A 53 -5.65 17.04 -14.10
CA ASN A 53 -5.12 16.43 -15.31
C ASN A 53 -4.91 14.89 -15.23
N GLN A 54 -5.37 14.25 -14.15
CA GLN A 54 -5.17 12.82 -13.92
C GLN A 54 -6.41 12.02 -14.41
N PRO A 55 -6.21 10.90 -15.13
CA PRO A 55 -7.31 10.04 -15.60
C PRO A 55 -8.25 9.62 -14.47
N ALA A 56 -9.53 9.44 -14.79
CA ALA A 56 -10.56 9.10 -13.81
C ALA A 56 -10.30 7.72 -13.16
N SER A 57 -9.96 6.72 -13.96
CA SER A 57 -9.61 5.37 -13.50
C SER A 57 -8.09 5.19 -13.33
N PRO A 58 -7.65 4.33 -12.39
CA PRO A 58 -6.29 3.83 -12.41
C PRO A 58 -6.07 2.91 -13.61
N ASP A 59 -4.84 2.88 -14.13
CA ASP A 59 -4.43 1.94 -15.18
C ASP A 59 -3.53 0.83 -14.61
N GLY A 60 -2.81 1.10 -13.51
CA GLY A 60 -2.03 0.09 -12.80
C GLY A 60 -2.67 -0.35 -11.49
N VAL A 61 -2.80 -1.65 -11.27
CA VAL A 61 -3.19 -2.23 -9.97
C VAL A 61 -2.13 -3.24 -9.54
N PHE A 62 -1.60 -3.08 -8.33
CA PHE A 62 -0.64 -4.00 -7.72
C PHE A 62 -1.26 -4.63 -6.48
N GLN A 63 -1.23 -5.96 -6.39
CA GLN A 63 -1.75 -6.71 -5.24
C GLN A 63 -0.63 -7.56 -4.64
N VAL A 64 -0.56 -7.62 -3.31
CA VAL A 64 0.44 -8.41 -2.60
C VAL A 64 -0.16 -9.01 -1.33
N TRP A 65 0.26 -10.23 -1.02
CA TRP A 65 -0.24 -10.99 0.12
C TRP A 65 0.94 -11.66 0.83
N PHE A 66 1.03 -11.55 2.15
CA PHE A 66 2.21 -12.01 2.86
C PHE A 66 1.97 -12.20 4.36
N HIS A 67 2.76 -13.07 4.97
CA HIS A 67 2.85 -13.19 6.43
C HIS A 67 4.00 -12.35 6.97
N THR A 68 3.80 -11.73 8.13
CA THR A 68 4.83 -10.88 8.76
C THR A 68 5.47 -11.55 9.95
N LYS A 69 6.76 -11.27 10.19
CA LYS A 69 7.48 -11.76 11.39
C LYS A 69 6.95 -11.18 12.71
N MET A 70 6.12 -10.14 12.65
CA MET A 70 5.60 -9.42 13.82
C MET A 70 4.15 -9.80 14.09
N ALA A 71 3.74 -9.72 15.37
CA ALA A 71 2.35 -9.87 15.77
C ALA A 71 1.43 -8.87 15.07
N ALA A 72 0.22 -9.30 14.72
CA ALA A 72 -0.72 -8.52 13.92
C ALA A 72 -1.01 -7.10 14.48
N PRO A 73 -1.26 -6.89 15.79
CA PRO A 73 -1.50 -5.55 16.32
C PRO A 73 -0.33 -4.58 16.09
N LYS A 74 0.91 -5.09 16.18
CA LYS A 74 2.12 -4.31 15.94
C LYS A 74 2.27 -3.97 14.46
N THR A 75 1.98 -4.91 13.55
CA THR A 75 1.98 -4.67 12.11
C THR A 75 0.90 -3.66 11.70
N ILE A 76 -0.30 -3.76 12.26
CA ILE A 76 -1.39 -2.80 12.03
C ILE A 76 -0.99 -1.40 12.50
N LYS A 77 -0.39 -1.27 13.69
CA LYS A 77 0.12 0.03 14.18
C LYS A 77 1.24 0.60 13.29
N MET A 78 2.15 -0.25 12.82
CA MET A 78 3.25 0.14 11.93
C MET A 78 2.79 0.54 10.53
N SER A 79 1.59 0.13 10.10
CA SER A 79 1.07 0.45 8.76
C SER A 79 1.08 1.95 8.44
N CYS A 80 0.89 2.83 9.43
CA CYS A 80 1.06 4.27 9.28
C CYS A 80 2.48 4.65 8.84
N ALA A 81 3.51 4.09 9.45
CA ALA A 81 4.91 4.40 9.10
C ALA A 81 5.24 3.95 7.67
N THR A 82 4.62 2.86 7.19
CA THR A 82 4.87 2.35 5.83
C THR A 82 4.46 3.33 4.74
N LEU A 83 3.52 4.25 5.00
CA LEU A 83 3.09 5.30 4.08
C LEU A 83 4.26 6.12 3.53
N LEU A 84 5.22 6.46 4.39
CA LEU A 84 6.40 7.25 4.00
C LEU A 84 7.24 6.56 2.93
N GLY A 85 7.19 5.23 2.89
CA GLY A 85 7.94 4.42 1.94
C GLY A 85 7.45 4.51 0.51
N PHE A 86 6.20 4.91 0.24
CA PHE A 86 5.63 4.81 -1.12
C PHE A 86 4.79 5.99 -1.57
N LEU A 87 4.23 6.82 -0.68
CA LEU A 87 3.36 7.94 -1.09
C LEU A 87 4.03 8.93 -2.06
N GLY A 88 5.34 9.14 -1.92
CA GLY A 88 6.13 10.02 -2.77
C GLY A 88 6.48 9.43 -4.14
N LEU A 89 6.24 8.14 -4.37
CA LEU A 89 6.51 7.50 -5.65
C LEU A 89 5.59 8.06 -6.74
N PRO A 90 6.08 8.23 -7.98
CA PRO A 90 5.25 8.66 -9.09
C PRO A 90 4.06 7.73 -9.32
N GLY A 91 2.94 8.31 -9.71
CA GLY A 91 1.74 7.57 -10.06
C GLY A 91 0.94 7.00 -8.88
N PHE A 92 1.35 7.13 -7.62
CA PHE A 92 0.59 6.58 -6.50
C PHE A 92 -0.81 7.22 -6.40
N ARG A 93 -1.86 6.39 -6.38
CA ARG A 93 -3.26 6.84 -6.27
C ARG A 93 -3.91 6.42 -4.98
N SER A 94 -3.89 5.14 -4.64
CA SER A 94 -4.52 4.65 -3.41
C SER A 94 -3.88 3.38 -2.90
N LYS A 95 -4.18 3.05 -1.65
CA LYS A 95 -3.85 1.79 -1.03
C LYS A 95 -4.91 1.33 -0.06
N LEU A 96 -5.27 0.06 -0.15
CA LEU A 96 -5.99 -0.69 0.87
C LEU A 96 -5.00 -1.59 1.62
N TRP A 97 -5.09 -1.60 2.94
CA TRP A 97 -4.42 -2.60 3.77
C TRP A 97 -5.46 -3.59 4.26
N LEU A 98 -5.16 -4.86 4.07
CA LEU A 98 -6.06 -5.95 4.37
C LEU A 98 -5.42 -6.91 5.37
N TYR A 99 -6.25 -7.58 6.15
CA TYR A 99 -5.82 -8.59 7.11
C TYR A 99 -6.83 -9.73 7.14
N ASN A 100 -6.34 -10.96 7.03
CA ASN A 100 -7.13 -12.16 7.21
C ASN A 100 -6.95 -12.63 8.67
N GLU A 101 -8.00 -12.51 9.47
CA GLU A 101 -7.95 -12.88 10.89
C GLU A 101 -7.80 -14.38 11.11
N THR A 102 -8.27 -15.19 10.17
CA THR A 102 -8.21 -16.66 10.24
C THR A 102 -6.80 -17.18 9.95
N THR A 103 -6.15 -16.66 8.92
CA THR A 103 -4.82 -17.16 8.48
C THR A 103 -3.65 -16.32 8.96
N GLY A 104 -3.91 -15.13 9.52
CA GLY A 104 -2.89 -14.16 9.90
C GLY A 104 -2.16 -13.52 8.70
N GLU A 105 -2.66 -13.71 7.48
CA GLU A 105 -2.10 -13.16 6.25
C GLU A 105 -2.46 -11.67 6.11
N PHE A 106 -1.49 -10.86 5.70
CA PHE A 106 -1.70 -9.46 5.36
C PHE A 106 -1.81 -9.28 3.87
N GLY A 107 -2.65 -8.34 3.45
CA GLY A 107 -2.84 -7.94 2.07
C GLY A 107 -2.54 -6.46 1.85
N GLY A 108 -2.16 -6.14 0.61
CA GLY A 108 -2.08 -4.77 0.13
C GLY A 108 -2.55 -4.68 -1.31
N ILE A 109 -3.54 -3.82 -1.57
CA ILE A 109 -3.99 -3.50 -2.93
C ILE A 109 -3.66 -2.04 -3.17
N TYR A 110 -2.97 -1.76 -4.27
CA TYR A 110 -2.46 -0.44 -4.62
C TYR A 110 -2.96 -0.06 -6.01
N GLU A 111 -3.39 1.18 -6.14
CA GLU A 111 -3.74 1.76 -7.43
C GLU A 111 -2.69 2.78 -7.85
N TRP A 112 -2.34 2.73 -9.14
CA TRP A 112 -1.32 3.55 -9.77
C TRP A 112 -1.85 4.18 -11.06
N ASP A 113 -1.24 5.29 -11.47
CA ASP A 113 -1.59 5.99 -12.71
C ASP A 113 -1.35 5.16 -13.96
N THR A 114 -0.32 4.32 -13.95
CA THR A 114 0.04 3.45 -15.08
C THR A 114 0.48 2.09 -14.58
N VAL A 115 0.40 1.07 -15.43
CA VAL A 115 1.01 -0.25 -15.18
C VAL A 115 2.51 -0.12 -14.89
N GLN A 116 3.20 0.79 -15.59
CA GLN A 116 4.63 0.99 -15.39
C GLN A 116 4.97 1.56 -14.00
N ASP A 117 4.11 2.39 -13.42
CA ASP A 117 4.28 2.89 -12.05
C ASP A 117 4.10 1.77 -11.02
N ALA A 118 3.13 0.87 -11.25
CA ALA A 118 2.94 -0.33 -10.43
C ALA A 118 4.17 -1.26 -10.50
N ASP A 119 4.72 -1.50 -11.68
CA ASP A 119 5.96 -2.27 -11.88
C ASP A 119 7.18 -1.62 -11.19
N ASN A 120 7.26 -0.29 -11.22
CA ASN A 120 8.31 0.44 -10.51
C ASN A 120 8.16 0.30 -8.99
N TYR A 121 6.92 0.24 -8.50
CA TYR A 121 6.64 0.02 -7.09
C TYR A 121 7.09 -1.37 -6.63
N ASP A 122 6.80 -2.43 -7.39
CA ASP A 122 7.24 -3.80 -7.10
C ASP A 122 8.76 -3.88 -6.89
N LYS A 123 9.52 -3.15 -7.71
CA LYS A 123 11.00 -3.12 -7.67
C LYS A 123 11.57 -2.11 -6.65
N SER A 124 10.70 -1.41 -5.91
CA SER A 124 11.10 -0.32 -5.01
C SER A 124 11.73 -0.81 -3.70
N TYR A 125 12.40 0.10 -3.00
CA TYR A 125 12.93 -0.19 -1.66
C TYR A 125 11.80 -0.45 -0.63
N ALA A 126 10.61 0.10 -0.84
CA ALA A 126 9.46 -0.14 0.03
C ALA A 126 9.00 -1.60 -0.07
N MET A 127 9.08 -2.17 -1.28
CA MET A 127 8.81 -3.59 -1.47
C MET A 127 9.93 -4.47 -0.95
N LYS A 128 11.20 -4.09 -1.13
CA LYS A 128 12.33 -4.78 -0.48
C LYS A 128 12.20 -4.80 1.05
N PHE A 129 11.78 -3.68 1.65
CA PHE A 129 11.50 -3.60 3.09
C PHE A 129 10.33 -4.52 3.48
N SER A 130 9.28 -4.59 2.66
CA SER A 130 8.15 -5.49 2.86
C SER A 130 8.59 -6.96 2.80
N HIS A 131 9.39 -7.37 1.82
CA HIS A 131 9.98 -8.72 1.78
C HIS A 131 10.83 -9.03 3.01
N TRP A 132 11.70 -8.11 3.42
CA TRP A 132 12.60 -8.33 4.56
C TRP A 132 11.86 -8.56 5.88
N ARG A 133 10.75 -7.85 6.11
CA ARG A 133 9.92 -8.02 7.32
C ARG A 133 8.94 -9.20 7.24
N SER A 134 8.78 -9.80 6.07
CA SER A 134 7.91 -10.95 5.86
C SER A 134 8.57 -12.25 6.29
N VAL A 135 7.76 -13.24 6.62
CA VAL A 135 8.22 -14.60 6.91
C VAL A 135 8.83 -15.19 5.63
N PRO A 136 10.04 -15.79 5.68
CA PRO A 136 10.67 -16.38 4.51
C PRO A 136 9.74 -17.39 3.80
N GLY A 137 9.58 -17.26 2.49
CA GLY A 137 8.71 -18.14 1.69
C GLY A 137 7.20 -17.91 1.85
N LYS A 138 6.78 -16.81 2.49
CA LYS A 138 5.37 -16.43 2.71
C LYS A 138 5.10 -15.01 2.20
N PHE A 139 5.54 -14.73 0.97
CA PHE A 139 5.39 -13.47 0.25
C PHE A 139 4.97 -13.77 -1.18
#